data_AF-A0A368FL09-F1
#
_entry.id   AF-A0A368FL09-F1
#
_cell.length_a   1.000
_cell.length_b   1.000
_cell.length_c   1.000
_cell.angle_alpha   90.00
_cell.angle_beta   90.00
_cell.angle_gamma   90.00
#
_symmetry.space_group_name_H-M   'P 1'
#
loop_
_entity.id
_entity.type
_entity.pdbx_description
1 polymer ?
#
loop_
_entity_poly.entity_id
_entity_poly.type
_entity_poly.pdbx_seq_one_letter_code
_entity_poly.pdbx_strand_id
1 'polypeptide(L)'
;LVLAFGCKNTLISDEWREAVLKYHNDNRAKLSKGGLSSLDGKMAKAAKIMNELVWDCTIEDYAFKTACSGAVDTNTYIANKETFKSKPCNDTVETKKILKTWWDEAKKQDLDADQQYKAEIEHFGPMAHDKMTRFGCTYAPCAGSKSTLHCVYNQKMEVGTTAVYEVANPDACECGQNIDCIVYLCQTASTPVEDIPARACSNDDGMNGDLEAIAINMHNYYRRLSATGWAKDAKGDYAPIAKAMPALKYDCTTGADKIAQKTKELVTDCPASAIKSWAEQVSTVGVGKDNIFKDGAPYKEYANMLNDKAETFACAVATCAKNGKSAAACQYNVQPVNDDPIYEIGKQPCKCAAPLTCSKLGGLCVTP
;
A
#
# COMPACT_ATOMS: atom_id res chain seq x y z
N LEU A 1 17.01 -13.75 15.29
CA LEU A 1 15.94 -12.75 15.09
C LEU A 1 15.28 -13.08 13.76
N VAL A 2 14.00 -13.42 13.75
CA VAL A 2 13.23 -13.45 12.49
C VAL A 2 13.07 -11.98 12.09
N LEU A 3 13.54 -11.62 10.89
CA LEU A 3 13.28 -10.29 10.34
C LEU A 3 11.76 -10.20 10.12
N ALA A 4 11.11 -9.26 10.81
CA ALA A 4 9.68 -9.03 10.63
C ALA A 4 9.42 -8.56 9.19
N PHE A 5 8.35 -9.05 8.56
CA PHE A 5 8.01 -8.69 7.17
C PHE A 5 7.63 -7.20 7.03
N GLY A 6 7.17 -6.58 8.12
CA GLY A 6 6.80 -5.17 8.14
C GLY A 6 5.51 -4.85 7.37
N CYS A 7 4.70 -5.86 7.05
CA CYS A 7 3.43 -5.67 6.37
C CYS A 7 2.33 -5.17 7.31
N LYS A 8 1.43 -4.33 6.79
CA LYS A 8 0.40 -3.64 7.59
C LYS A 8 -0.79 -4.53 7.96
N ASN A 9 -1.02 -5.62 7.23
CA ASN A 9 -2.19 -6.46 7.44
C ASN A 9 -2.02 -7.32 8.69
N THR A 10 -2.70 -6.93 9.77
CA THR A 10 -2.64 -7.61 11.07
C THR A 10 -3.43 -8.92 11.11
N LEU A 11 -4.25 -9.22 10.09
CA LEU A 11 -4.97 -10.49 10.00
C LEU A 11 -4.07 -11.64 9.54
N ILE A 12 -2.95 -11.30 8.89
CA ILE A 12 -1.97 -12.23 8.38
C ILE A 12 -0.73 -12.14 9.28
N SER A 13 -0.30 -13.27 9.84
CA SER A 13 0.86 -13.33 10.73
C SER A 13 2.16 -13.48 9.94
N ASP A 14 3.27 -13.00 10.49
CA ASP A 14 4.59 -13.13 9.86
C ASP A 14 5.01 -14.61 9.77
N GLU A 15 4.61 -15.45 10.72
CA GLU A 15 4.84 -16.90 10.65
C GLU A 15 4.09 -17.54 9.48
N TRP A 16 2.90 -17.03 9.15
CA TRP A 16 2.16 -17.50 7.97
C TRP A 16 2.84 -17.03 6.69
N ARG A 17 3.27 -15.77 6.61
CA ARG A 17 4.04 -15.23 5.46
C ARG A 17 5.30 -16.05 5.22
N GLU A 18 6.06 -16.32 6.28
CA GLU A 18 7.26 -17.15 6.24
C GLU A 18 6.95 -18.56 5.74
N ALA A 19 5.89 -19.20 6.25
CA ALA A 19 5.50 -20.53 5.82
C ALA A 19 5.14 -20.59 4.32
N VAL A 20 4.48 -19.56 3.78
CA VAL A 20 4.11 -19.47 2.37
C VAL A 20 5.33 -19.15 1.50
N LEU A 21 6.13 -18.16 1.87
CA LEU A 21 7.37 -17.79 1.18
C LEU A 21 8.33 -18.97 1.09
N LYS A 22 8.58 -19.63 2.23
CA LYS A 22 9.45 -20.80 2.31
C LYS A 22 8.93 -21.94 1.45
N TYR A 23 7.61 -22.20 1.46
CA TYR A 23 7.02 -23.22 0.61
C TYR A 23 7.31 -22.96 -0.87
N HIS A 24 7.19 -21.72 -1.35
CA HIS A 24 7.49 -21.39 -2.74
C HIS A 24 8.97 -21.57 -3.04
N ASN A 25 9.86 -20.96 -2.26
CA ASN A 25 11.30 -20.98 -2.55
C ASN A 25 11.91 -22.39 -2.39
N ASP A 26 11.51 -23.19 -1.41
CA ASP A 26 11.95 -24.59 -1.28
C ASP A 26 11.62 -25.41 -2.53
N ASN A 27 10.41 -25.22 -3.06
CA ASN A 27 9.91 -25.95 -4.22
C ASN A 27 10.54 -25.43 -5.53
N ARG A 28 10.71 -24.12 -5.66
CA ARG A 28 11.45 -23.49 -6.78
C ARG A 28 12.91 -23.96 -6.82
N ALA A 29 13.58 -24.04 -5.68
CA ALA A 29 14.94 -24.57 -5.57
C ALA A 29 15.02 -26.04 -6.01
N LYS A 30 14.05 -26.86 -5.56
CA LYS A 30 13.95 -28.27 -5.96
C LYS A 30 13.74 -28.43 -7.47
N LEU A 31 12.88 -27.60 -8.06
CA LEU A 31 12.65 -27.56 -9.51
C LEU A 31 13.91 -27.11 -10.26
N SER A 32 14.56 -26.02 -9.81
CA SER A 32 15.76 -25.50 -10.47
C SER A 32 16.90 -26.50 -10.52
N LYS A 33 17.06 -27.32 -9.48
CA LYS A 33 18.03 -28.43 -9.46
C LYS A 33 17.67 -29.59 -10.42
N GLY A 34 16.48 -29.64 -11.00
CA GLY A 34 15.96 -30.78 -11.77
C GLY A 34 15.46 -31.93 -10.89
N GLY A 35 15.13 -31.64 -9.62
CA GLY A 35 14.70 -32.62 -8.62
C GLY A 35 13.19 -32.81 -8.50
N LEU A 36 12.39 -32.19 -9.37
CA LEU A 36 10.93 -32.27 -9.33
C LEU A 36 10.41 -33.40 -10.23
N SER A 37 9.57 -34.28 -9.67
CA SER A 37 8.86 -35.28 -10.47
C SER A 37 7.63 -34.65 -11.13
N SER A 38 7.48 -34.88 -12.43
CA SER A 38 6.39 -34.41 -13.29
C SER A 38 5.53 -35.60 -13.79
N LEU A 39 4.82 -35.43 -14.90
CA LEU A 39 3.96 -36.47 -15.49
C LEU A 39 4.67 -37.82 -15.61
N ASP A 40 3.96 -38.90 -15.26
CA ASP A 40 4.41 -40.29 -15.28
C ASP A 40 5.71 -40.57 -14.50
N GLY A 41 6.02 -39.75 -13.50
CA GLY A 41 7.23 -39.91 -12.69
C GLY A 41 8.52 -39.43 -13.38
N LYS A 42 8.41 -38.83 -14.57
CA LYS A 42 9.54 -38.17 -15.24
C LYS A 42 10.10 -37.05 -14.37
N MET A 43 11.37 -36.72 -14.57
CA MET A 43 12.01 -35.62 -13.84
C MET A 43 11.95 -34.36 -14.70
N ALA A 44 11.40 -33.29 -14.15
CA ALA A 44 11.44 -31.99 -14.78
C ALA A 44 12.89 -31.56 -15.03
N LYS A 45 13.15 -30.94 -16.18
CA LYS A 45 14.48 -30.39 -16.45
C LYS A 45 14.85 -29.31 -15.46
N ALA A 46 16.15 -29.20 -15.18
CA ALA A 46 16.69 -28.12 -14.36
C ALA A 46 16.40 -26.76 -15.00
N ALA A 47 16.16 -25.76 -14.17
CA ALA A 47 15.95 -24.38 -14.63
C ALA A 47 17.30 -23.66 -14.71
N LYS A 48 17.54 -23.02 -15.85
CA LYS A 48 18.74 -22.22 -16.13
C LYS A 48 18.87 -21.07 -15.13
N ILE A 49 17.79 -20.31 -15.00
CA ILE A 49 17.61 -19.20 -14.08
C ILE A 49 16.35 -19.50 -13.27
N MET A 50 16.41 -19.30 -11.97
CA MET A 50 15.23 -19.37 -11.10
C MET A 50 15.39 -18.32 -10.02
N ASN A 51 14.65 -17.23 -10.10
CA ASN A 51 14.77 -16.18 -9.08
C ASN A 51 14.21 -16.64 -7.74
N GLU A 52 14.87 -16.25 -6.65
CA GLU A 52 14.24 -16.32 -5.33
C GLU A 52 13.06 -15.34 -5.28
N LEU A 53 11.91 -15.78 -4.78
CA LEU A 53 10.81 -14.86 -4.53
C LEU A 53 11.07 -14.09 -3.24
N VAL A 54 10.79 -12.79 -3.28
CA VAL A 54 10.76 -11.92 -2.11
C VAL A 54 9.32 -11.53 -1.82
N TRP A 55 8.95 -11.50 -0.54
CA TRP A 55 7.62 -11.05 -0.12
C TRP A 55 7.46 -9.54 -0.34
N ASP A 56 6.33 -9.13 -0.90
CA ASP A 56 6.02 -7.72 -1.13
C ASP A 56 4.68 -7.36 -0.46
N CYS A 57 4.75 -6.48 0.54
CA CYS A 57 3.58 -6.08 1.31
C CYS A 57 2.55 -5.28 0.48
N THR A 58 2.98 -4.59 -0.57
CA THR A 58 2.06 -3.87 -1.48
C THR A 58 1.29 -4.87 -2.33
N ILE A 59 1.96 -5.92 -2.82
CA ILE A 59 1.29 -7.02 -3.53
C ILE A 59 0.37 -7.82 -2.59
N GLU A 60 0.76 -8.02 -1.32
CA GLU A 60 -0.11 -8.66 -0.31
C GLU A 60 -1.39 -7.86 -0.07
N ASP A 61 -1.29 -6.54 0.14
CA ASP A 61 -2.45 -5.69 0.34
C ASP A 61 -3.35 -5.69 -0.91
N TYR A 62 -2.74 -5.67 -2.10
CA TYR A 62 -3.48 -5.81 -3.34
C TYR A 62 -4.23 -7.14 -3.43
N ALA A 63 -3.57 -8.25 -3.07
CA ALA A 63 -4.20 -9.56 -2.98
C ALA A 63 -5.35 -9.57 -1.95
N PHE A 64 -5.19 -8.91 -0.81
CA PHE A 64 -6.23 -8.80 0.21
C PHE A 64 -7.47 -8.06 -0.30
N LYS A 65 -7.27 -6.89 -0.92
CA LYS A 65 -8.35 -6.08 -1.48
C LYS A 65 -9.11 -6.79 -2.61
N THR A 66 -8.46 -7.64 -3.39
CA THR A 66 -9.07 -8.34 -4.53
C THR A 66 -9.55 -9.76 -4.21
N ALA A 67 -9.24 -10.31 -3.04
CA ALA A 67 -9.52 -11.70 -2.68
C ALA A 67 -11.01 -12.09 -2.74
N CYS A 68 -11.96 -11.26 -2.32
CA CYS A 68 -13.38 -11.68 -2.30
C CYS A 68 -14.16 -11.30 -3.57
N SER A 69 -13.96 -10.09 -4.11
CA SER A 69 -14.79 -9.56 -5.20
C SER A 69 -14.02 -8.74 -6.24
N GLY A 70 -12.68 -8.67 -6.14
CA GLY A 70 -11.85 -7.93 -7.08
C GLY A 70 -11.15 -8.82 -8.10
N ALA A 71 -10.58 -8.17 -9.12
CA ALA A 71 -9.71 -8.76 -10.11
C ALA A 71 -8.34 -8.06 -10.06
N VAL A 72 -7.29 -8.82 -10.38
CA VAL A 72 -5.95 -8.26 -10.54
C VAL A 72 -5.77 -7.69 -11.96
N ASP A 73 -4.88 -6.71 -12.13
CA ASP A 73 -4.47 -6.23 -13.45
C ASP A 73 -3.62 -7.30 -14.15
N THR A 74 -4.26 -8.04 -15.06
CA THR A 74 -3.65 -9.16 -15.78
C THR A 74 -2.64 -8.73 -16.84
N ASN A 75 -2.49 -7.43 -17.10
CA ASN A 75 -1.43 -6.93 -17.97
C ASN A 75 -0.06 -6.89 -17.29
N THR A 76 -0.06 -6.88 -15.95
CA THR A 76 1.14 -6.71 -15.12
C THR A 76 1.35 -7.90 -14.19
N TYR A 77 0.28 -8.45 -13.64
CA TYR A 77 0.30 -9.50 -12.63
C TYR A 77 -0.39 -10.77 -13.11
N ILE A 78 -0.03 -11.90 -12.50
CA ILE A 78 -0.83 -13.12 -12.50
C ILE A 78 -1.18 -13.48 -11.06
N ALA A 79 -2.25 -14.23 -10.86
CA ALA A 79 -2.66 -14.61 -9.51
C ALA A 79 -3.27 -16.00 -9.44
N ASN A 80 -2.95 -16.69 -8.34
CA ASN A 80 -3.62 -17.92 -7.93
C ASN A 80 -4.67 -17.59 -6.88
N LYS A 81 -5.82 -18.27 -6.94
CA LYS A 81 -6.95 -17.96 -6.07
C LYS A 81 -7.77 -19.21 -5.79
N GLU A 82 -8.05 -19.49 -4.52
CA GLU A 82 -8.87 -20.63 -4.09
C GLU A 82 -9.73 -20.24 -2.89
N THR A 83 -11.02 -20.60 -2.93
CA THR A 83 -11.97 -20.30 -1.85
C THR A 83 -12.27 -21.55 -1.06
N PHE A 84 -12.07 -21.50 0.26
CA PHE A 84 -12.25 -22.64 1.15
C PHE A 84 -13.07 -22.28 2.38
N LYS A 85 -13.60 -23.29 3.07
CA LYS A 85 -14.29 -23.09 4.35
C LYS A 85 -13.25 -22.74 5.41
N SER A 86 -13.39 -21.57 6.02
CA SER A 86 -12.43 -21.08 7.00
C SER A 86 -12.66 -21.74 8.37
N LYS A 87 -11.58 -21.91 9.12
CA LYS A 87 -11.64 -22.18 10.56
C LYS A 87 -11.32 -20.89 11.32
N PRO A 88 -11.86 -20.68 12.54
CA PRO A 88 -11.60 -19.44 13.27
C PRO A 88 -10.09 -19.20 13.46
N CYS A 89 -9.63 -18.03 13.02
CA CYS A 89 -8.36 -17.37 13.37
C CYS A 89 -7.04 -17.93 12.81
N ASN A 90 -7.00 -19.09 12.14
CA ASN A 90 -5.76 -19.57 11.51
C ASN A 90 -6.03 -20.54 10.35
N ASP A 91 -5.83 -20.07 9.12
CA ASP A 91 -6.03 -20.86 7.91
C ASP A 91 -4.74 -21.55 7.39
N THR A 92 -3.62 -21.53 8.15
CA THR A 92 -2.31 -22.10 7.74
C THR A 92 -2.39 -23.54 7.24
N VAL A 93 -3.19 -24.39 7.92
CA VAL A 93 -3.31 -25.81 7.56
C VAL A 93 -3.96 -25.96 6.18
N GLU A 94 -5.01 -25.20 5.90
CA GLU A 94 -5.69 -25.24 4.60
C GLU A 94 -4.82 -24.57 3.54
N THR A 95 -4.14 -23.46 3.85
CA THR A 95 -3.15 -22.84 2.96
C THR A 95 -2.12 -23.86 2.47
N LYS A 96 -1.47 -24.59 3.39
CA LYS A 96 -0.45 -25.59 3.02
C LYS A 96 -1.00 -26.70 2.13
N LYS A 97 -2.25 -27.14 2.34
CA LYS A 97 -2.90 -28.12 1.47
C LYS A 97 -3.14 -27.56 0.08
N ILE A 98 -3.65 -26.33 -0.02
CA ILE A 98 -3.93 -25.67 -1.30
C ILE A 98 -2.63 -25.45 -2.08
N LEU A 99 -1.59 -24.91 -1.45
CA LEU A 99 -0.28 -24.73 -2.08
C LEU A 99 0.32 -26.06 -2.57
N LYS A 100 0.09 -27.16 -1.84
CA LYS A 100 0.48 -28.50 -2.27
C LYS A 100 -0.32 -28.96 -3.49
N THR A 101 -1.63 -28.78 -3.49
CA THR A 101 -2.48 -29.11 -4.65
C THR A 101 -2.06 -28.32 -5.89
N TRP A 102 -1.84 -27.02 -5.76
CA TRP A 102 -1.36 -26.15 -6.84
C TRP A 102 0.01 -26.59 -7.37
N TRP A 103 0.97 -26.89 -6.48
CA TRP A 103 2.29 -27.33 -6.91
C TRP A 103 2.28 -28.73 -7.55
N ASP A 104 1.41 -29.63 -7.07
CA ASP A 104 1.26 -30.98 -7.61
C ASP A 104 0.67 -31.01 -9.04
N GLU A 105 0.18 -29.88 -9.56
CA GLU A 105 -0.19 -29.76 -10.98
C GLU A 105 0.97 -30.05 -11.93
N ALA A 106 2.23 -29.91 -11.48
CA ALA A 106 3.41 -30.34 -12.24
C ALA A 106 3.32 -31.81 -12.72
N LYS A 107 2.57 -32.66 -12.03
CA LYS A 107 2.33 -34.06 -12.41
C LYS A 107 1.36 -34.23 -13.58
N LYS A 108 0.73 -33.16 -14.04
CA LYS A 108 -0.20 -33.15 -15.18
C LYS A 108 0.50 -32.81 -16.49
N GLN A 109 1.77 -32.36 -16.46
CA GLN A 109 2.54 -31.98 -17.64
C GLN A 109 3.89 -32.68 -17.68
N ASP A 110 4.34 -33.06 -18.87
CA ASP A 110 5.68 -33.59 -19.10
C ASP A 110 6.71 -32.44 -19.13
N LEU A 111 7.19 -32.07 -17.95
CA LEU A 111 8.20 -31.03 -17.77
C LEU A 111 9.63 -31.51 -18.08
N ASP A 112 9.83 -32.75 -18.54
CA ASP A 112 11.09 -33.17 -19.17
C ASP A 112 11.13 -32.70 -20.64
N ALA A 113 10.00 -32.81 -21.33
CA ALA A 113 9.89 -32.46 -22.74
C ALA A 113 9.53 -30.98 -22.98
N ASP A 114 8.65 -30.40 -22.17
CA ASP A 114 8.01 -29.12 -22.49
C ASP A 114 7.70 -28.27 -21.25
N GLN A 115 8.27 -27.06 -21.19
CA GLN A 115 8.13 -26.09 -20.11
C GLN A 115 7.09 -25.00 -20.41
N GLN A 116 6.32 -25.10 -21.48
CA GLN A 116 5.27 -24.15 -21.82
C GLN A 116 4.23 -24.05 -20.69
N TYR A 117 3.77 -22.84 -20.37
CA TYR A 117 2.65 -22.62 -19.46
C TYR A 117 1.33 -23.03 -20.12
N LYS A 118 0.59 -23.95 -19.48
CA LYS A 118 -0.66 -24.53 -20.00
C LYS A 118 -1.78 -24.48 -18.97
N ALA A 119 -3.01 -24.66 -19.43
CA ALA A 119 -4.20 -24.60 -18.57
C ALA A 119 -4.21 -25.69 -17.48
N GLU A 120 -3.60 -26.85 -17.75
CA GLU A 120 -3.53 -27.97 -16.79
C GLU A 120 -2.62 -27.67 -15.58
N ILE A 121 -1.73 -26.69 -15.73
CA ILE A 121 -0.76 -26.24 -14.72
C ILE A 121 -1.00 -24.76 -14.34
N GLU A 122 -2.25 -24.31 -14.39
CA GLU A 122 -2.65 -22.91 -14.18
C GLU A 122 -2.13 -22.32 -12.86
N HIS A 123 -2.04 -23.10 -11.79
CA HIS A 123 -1.54 -22.64 -10.50
C HIS A 123 -0.05 -22.90 -10.34
N PHE A 124 0.45 -24.05 -10.82
CA PHE A 124 1.87 -24.36 -10.78
C PHE A 124 2.71 -23.34 -11.56
N GLY A 125 2.25 -22.91 -12.74
CA GLY A 125 2.96 -21.96 -13.60
C GLY A 125 3.39 -20.69 -12.87
N PRO A 126 2.46 -19.90 -12.29
CA PRO A 126 2.77 -18.72 -11.49
C PRO A 126 3.75 -18.97 -10.34
N MET A 127 3.60 -20.09 -9.62
CA MET A 127 4.48 -20.43 -8.51
C MET A 127 5.91 -20.76 -8.97
N ALA A 128 6.04 -21.38 -10.13
CA ALA A 128 7.30 -21.89 -10.69
C ALA A 128 7.94 -20.95 -11.70
N HIS A 129 7.32 -19.81 -12.04
CA HIS A 129 7.82 -18.95 -13.11
C HIS A 129 9.19 -18.35 -12.78
N ASP A 130 10.20 -18.61 -13.62
CA ASP A 130 11.60 -18.25 -13.33
C ASP A 130 11.84 -16.75 -13.20
N LYS A 131 11.21 -15.93 -14.04
CA LYS A 131 11.34 -14.46 -14.06
C LYS A 131 10.64 -13.76 -12.89
N MET A 132 9.81 -14.47 -12.14
CA MET A 132 9.11 -13.93 -10.99
C MET A 132 10.10 -13.61 -9.86
N THR A 133 10.08 -12.39 -9.32
CA THR A 133 11.00 -11.95 -8.24
C THR A 133 10.25 -11.52 -6.99
N ARG A 134 8.97 -11.18 -7.10
CA ARG A 134 8.14 -10.72 -5.98
C ARG A 134 6.75 -11.31 -6.03
N PHE A 135 6.21 -11.53 -4.86
CA PHE A 135 4.83 -11.97 -4.71
C PHE A 135 4.30 -11.59 -3.33
N GLY A 136 2.98 -11.62 -3.18
CA GLY A 136 2.31 -11.45 -1.90
C GLY A 136 1.06 -12.31 -1.87
N CYS A 137 0.81 -12.96 -0.74
CA CYS A 137 -0.39 -13.78 -0.55
C CYS A 137 -1.20 -13.32 0.66
N THR A 138 -2.48 -13.65 0.65
CA THR A 138 -3.38 -13.46 1.79
C THR A 138 -4.33 -14.65 1.95
N TYR A 139 -4.91 -14.84 3.13
CA TYR A 139 -6.22 -15.47 3.29
C TYR A 139 -7.23 -14.41 3.76
N ALA A 140 -8.11 -13.95 2.87
CA ALA A 140 -9.10 -12.94 3.24
C ALA A 140 -10.42 -13.61 3.64
N PRO A 141 -11.02 -13.24 4.79
CA PRO A 141 -12.36 -13.70 5.13
C PRO A 141 -13.39 -13.09 4.15
N CYS A 142 -14.18 -13.96 3.54
CA CYS A 142 -15.25 -13.63 2.59
C CYS A 142 -16.62 -14.07 3.12
N ALA A 143 -17.68 -13.69 2.40
CA ALA A 143 -19.05 -14.00 2.80
C ALA A 143 -19.31 -15.50 3.01
N GLY A 144 -20.15 -15.82 3.99
CA GLY A 144 -20.61 -17.20 4.24
C GLY A 144 -19.59 -18.11 4.91
N SER A 145 -18.79 -17.59 5.85
CA SER A 145 -17.78 -18.35 6.61
C SER A 145 -16.71 -19.00 5.72
N LYS A 146 -16.37 -18.33 4.63
CA LYS A 146 -15.34 -18.76 3.68
C LYS A 146 -14.13 -17.84 3.80
N SER A 147 -12.94 -18.37 3.53
CA SER A 147 -11.75 -17.59 3.27
C SER A 147 -11.32 -17.81 1.83
N THR A 148 -10.67 -16.81 1.25
CA THR A 148 -10.01 -16.96 -0.06
C THR A 148 -8.51 -16.83 0.10
N LEU A 149 -7.78 -17.90 -0.24
CA LEU A 149 -6.33 -17.83 -0.43
C LEU A 149 -6.10 -17.15 -1.76
N HIS A 150 -5.40 -16.02 -1.76
CA HIS A 150 -5.07 -15.28 -2.97
C HIS A 150 -3.59 -14.94 -2.96
N CYS A 151 -2.85 -15.41 -3.95
CA CYS A 151 -1.44 -15.11 -4.19
C CYS A 151 -1.31 -14.34 -5.49
N VAL A 152 -0.71 -13.16 -5.45
CA VAL A 152 -0.47 -12.32 -6.62
C VAL A 152 1.03 -12.23 -6.85
N TYR A 153 1.45 -12.29 -8.11
CA TYR A 153 2.85 -12.37 -8.49
C TYR A 153 3.19 -11.30 -9.53
N ASN A 154 4.41 -10.74 -9.46
CA ASN A 154 4.83 -9.54 -10.18
C ASN A 154 5.17 -9.71 -11.67
N GLN A 155 4.61 -10.71 -12.35
CA GLN A 155 4.70 -10.92 -13.79
C GLN A 155 3.39 -11.46 -14.32
N LYS A 156 3.00 -11.09 -15.54
CA LYS A 156 1.94 -11.78 -16.27
C LYS A 156 2.45 -13.07 -16.89
N MET A 157 1.55 -14.02 -17.12
CA MET A 157 1.81 -15.20 -17.96
C MET A 157 0.62 -15.45 -18.86
N GLU A 158 0.90 -15.94 -20.07
CA GLU A 158 -0.11 -16.25 -21.07
C GLU A 158 0.01 -17.72 -21.48
N VAL A 159 -1.12 -18.43 -21.41
CA VAL A 159 -1.23 -19.85 -21.75
C VAL A 159 -0.82 -20.06 -23.21
N GLY A 160 0.06 -21.03 -23.45
CA GLY A 160 0.55 -21.37 -24.79
C GLY A 160 1.59 -20.39 -25.35
N THR A 161 1.85 -19.26 -24.69
CA THR A 161 2.83 -18.25 -25.13
C THR A 161 4.02 -18.17 -24.18
N THR A 162 3.78 -18.16 -22.86
CA THR A 162 4.83 -18.02 -21.85
C THR A 162 5.42 -19.38 -21.46
N ALA A 163 6.74 -19.51 -21.39
CA ALA A 163 7.40 -20.65 -20.74
C ALA A 163 7.38 -20.45 -19.22
N VAL A 164 7.16 -21.53 -18.46
CA VAL A 164 7.27 -21.49 -16.98
C VAL A 164 8.72 -21.17 -16.59
N TYR A 165 9.70 -21.86 -17.18
CA TYR A 165 11.11 -21.56 -16.96
C TYR A 165 11.96 -21.91 -18.18
N GLU A 166 13.11 -21.25 -18.31
CA GLU A 166 14.14 -21.64 -19.29
C GLU A 166 14.92 -22.86 -18.79
N VAL A 167 15.09 -23.86 -19.65
CA VAL A 167 15.84 -25.09 -19.35
C VAL A 167 17.35 -24.82 -19.29
N ALA A 168 18.02 -25.37 -18.28
CA ALA A 168 19.47 -25.32 -18.12
C ALA A 168 20.21 -26.12 -19.21
N ASN A 169 21.36 -25.62 -19.67
CA ASN A 169 22.25 -26.34 -20.58
C ASN A 169 23.72 -25.86 -20.47
N PRO A 170 24.63 -26.57 -19.77
CA PRO A 170 24.43 -27.80 -18.99
C PRO A 170 24.02 -27.57 -17.52
N ASP A 171 24.33 -26.40 -16.96
CA ASP A 171 24.28 -26.16 -15.52
C ASP A 171 23.08 -25.29 -15.13
N ALA A 172 22.46 -25.60 -13.99
CA ALA A 172 21.56 -24.66 -13.32
C ALA A 172 22.36 -23.47 -12.75
N CYS A 173 21.68 -22.44 -12.23
CA CYS A 173 22.32 -21.26 -11.61
C CYS A 173 23.07 -20.33 -12.57
N GLU A 174 22.60 -20.13 -13.80
CA GLU A 174 23.16 -19.14 -14.73
C GLU A 174 22.59 -17.73 -14.50
N CYS A 175 22.67 -17.23 -13.26
CA CYS A 175 21.96 -16.03 -12.78
C CYS A 175 22.44 -14.69 -13.37
N GLY A 176 23.47 -14.69 -14.22
CA GLY A 176 24.09 -13.48 -14.76
C GLY A 176 25.26 -12.96 -13.92
N GLN A 177 25.88 -11.86 -14.36
CA GLN A 177 27.07 -11.30 -13.70
C GLN A 177 26.72 -10.66 -12.36
N ASN A 178 27.51 -10.98 -11.33
CA ASN A 178 27.38 -10.44 -9.96
C ASN A 178 26.03 -10.74 -9.29
N ILE A 179 25.34 -11.80 -9.71
CA ILE A 179 24.13 -12.29 -9.04
C ILE A 179 24.47 -13.66 -8.44
N ASP A 180 24.40 -13.74 -7.11
CA ASP A 180 24.66 -14.99 -6.40
C ASP A 180 23.57 -16.01 -6.71
N CYS A 181 23.96 -17.28 -6.82
CA CYS A 181 23.03 -18.40 -6.78
C CYS A 181 23.13 -19.09 -5.42
N ILE A 182 22.08 -18.97 -4.61
CA ILE A 182 22.01 -19.57 -3.28
C ILE A 182 20.93 -20.65 -3.31
N VAL A 183 21.30 -21.90 -3.01
CA VAL A 183 20.38 -23.04 -2.99
C VAL A 183 19.58 -23.15 -4.31
N TYR A 184 20.27 -23.03 -5.45
CA TYR A 184 19.65 -23.07 -6.78
C TYR A 184 18.65 -21.93 -7.08
N LEU A 185 18.73 -20.81 -6.34
CA LEU A 185 17.93 -19.61 -6.57
C LEU A 185 18.80 -18.38 -6.77
N CYS A 186 18.53 -17.64 -7.84
CA CYS A 186 19.19 -16.39 -8.17
C CYS A 186 18.75 -15.28 -7.21
N GLN A 187 19.73 -14.64 -6.57
CA GLN A 187 19.57 -13.54 -5.62
C GLN A 187 19.43 -12.21 -6.34
N THR A 188 18.50 -12.15 -7.29
CA THR A 188 18.30 -10.96 -8.12
C THR A 188 17.75 -9.83 -7.27
N ALA A 189 18.44 -8.69 -7.29
CA ALA A 189 17.96 -7.48 -6.65
C ALA A 189 16.58 -7.12 -7.20
N SER A 190 15.61 -6.96 -6.31
CA SER A 190 14.26 -6.58 -6.68
C SER A 190 13.92 -5.26 -5.98
N THR A 191 13.28 -4.33 -6.70
CA THR A 191 12.71 -3.12 -6.10
C THR A 191 11.27 -3.42 -5.67
N PRO A 192 10.84 -3.02 -4.45
CA PRO A 192 9.45 -3.14 -4.05
C PRO A 192 8.53 -2.55 -5.12
N VAL A 193 7.37 -3.16 -5.32
CA VAL A 193 6.41 -2.64 -6.28
C VAL A 193 5.81 -1.33 -5.73
N GLU A 194 5.58 -0.36 -6.61
CA GLU A 194 4.84 0.85 -6.29
C GLU A 194 3.37 0.54 -5.95
N ASP A 195 2.57 1.56 -5.63
CA ASP A 195 1.17 1.37 -5.23
C ASP A 195 0.34 0.60 -6.26
N ILE A 196 -0.58 -0.23 -5.76
CA ILE A 196 -1.50 -1.01 -6.60
C ILE A 196 -2.97 -0.79 -6.14
N PRO A 197 -3.84 -0.19 -6.98
CA PRO A 197 -3.52 0.42 -8.28
C PRO A 197 -2.58 1.62 -8.11
N ALA A 198 -1.92 2.00 -9.20
CA ALA A 198 -1.06 3.17 -9.21
C ALA A 198 -1.80 4.39 -8.66
N ARG A 199 -1.12 5.09 -7.75
CA ARG A 199 -1.61 6.36 -7.21
C ARG A 199 -1.90 7.33 -8.36
N ALA A 200 -3.01 8.05 -8.27
CA ALA A 200 -3.41 8.98 -9.32
C ALA A 200 -2.50 10.23 -9.40
N CYS A 201 -1.92 10.66 -8.27
CA CYS A 201 -0.95 11.75 -8.25
C CYS A 201 0.47 11.26 -8.62
N SER A 202 1.32 12.16 -9.15
CA SER A 202 2.74 11.90 -9.39
C SER A 202 3.54 11.65 -8.10
N ASN A 203 4.60 10.84 -8.18
CA ASN A 203 5.49 10.52 -7.07
C ASN A 203 6.46 11.67 -6.67
N ASP A 204 6.32 12.85 -7.26
CA ASP A 204 7.22 14.01 -7.06
C ASP A 204 7.23 14.52 -5.61
N ASP A 205 6.16 14.27 -4.85
CA ASP A 205 6.03 14.61 -3.43
C ASP A 205 6.68 13.57 -2.49
N GLY A 206 7.14 12.43 -3.02
CA GLY A 206 7.62 11.28 -2.25
C GLY A 206 6.53 10.55 -1.47
N MET A 207 5.25 10.86 -1.71
CA MET A 207 4.12 10.20 -1.10
C MET A 207 3.71 8.96 -1.89
N ASN A 208 3.23 7.95 -1.19
CA ASN A 208 2.48 6.85 -1.77
C ASN A 208 0.98 7.01 -1.46
N GLY A 209 0.14 6.18 -2.07
CA GLY A 209 -1.31 6.23 -1.97
C GLY A 209 -1.81 6.03 -0.55
N ASP A 210 -1.12 5.21 0.24
CA ASP A 210 -1.42 5.02 1.66
C ASP A 210 -1.17 6.31 2.47
N LEU A 211 -0.03 6.97 2.25
CA LEU A 211 0.30 8.22 2.93
C LEU A 211 -0.65 9.34 2.52
N GLU A 212 -1.07 9.39 1.24
CA GLU A 212 -2.12 10.31 0.78
C GLU A 212 -3.44 10.07 1.51
N ALA A 213 -3.90 8.82 1.55
CA ALA A 213 -5.15 8.46 2.22
C ALA A 213 -5.10 8.80 3.72
N ILE A 214 -3.98 8.53 4.39
CA ILE A 214 -3.75 8.91 5.79
C ILE A 214 -3.84 10.42 5.94
N ALA A 215 -3.16 11.18 5.08
CA ALA A 215 -3.18 12.63 5.12
C ALA A 215 -4.62 13.18 4.97
N ILE A 216 -5.37 12.74 3.95
CA ILE A 216 -6.76 13.16 3.72
C ILE A 216 -7.64 12.86 4.93
N ASN A 217 -7.55 11.64 5.46
CA ASN A 217 -8.40 11.19 6.56
C ASN A 217 -8.10 11.94 7.84
N MET A 218 -6.82 12.14 8.19
CA MET A 218 -6.43 12.89 9.38
C MET A 218 -6.86 14.35 9.32
N HIS A 219 -6.59 15.04 8.20
CA HIS A 219 -6.96 16.44 8.03
C HIS A 219 -8.48 16.64 8.15
N ASN A 220 -9.26 15.81 7.47
CA ASN A 220 -10.72 15.92 7.52
C ASN A 220 -11.30 15.46 8.86
N TYR A 221 -10.65 14.55 9.58
CA TYR A 221 -11.01 14.24 10.97
C TYR A 221 -10.89 15.46 11.87
N TYR A 222 -9.76 16.18 11.86
CA TYR A 222 -9.56 17.35 12.71
C TYR A 222 -10.40 18.56 12.29
N ARG A 223 -10.62 18.76 10.98
CA ARG A 223 -11.58 19.76 10.49
C ARG A 223 -12.98 19.47 10.99
N ARG A 224 -13.43 18.22 10.93
CA ARG A 224 -14.74 17.82 11.48
C ARG A 224 -14.80 18.05 12.98
N LEU A 225 -13.79 17.61 13.73
CA LEU A 225 -13.72 17.75 15.18
C LEU A 225 -13.86 19.21 15.62
N SER A 226 -13.13 20.12 14.96
CA SER A 226 -13.20 21.56 15.26
C SER A 226 -14.51 22.18 14.78
N ALA A 227 -14.94 21.88 13.54
CA ALA A 227 -16.16 22.43 12.97
C ALA A 227 -17.43 22.10 13.76
N THR A 228 -17.43 20.96 14.45
CA THR A 228 -18.54 20.52 15.29
C THR A 228 -18.43 20.97 16.75
N GLY A 229 -17.39 21.73 17.11
CA GLY A 229 -17.18 22.27 18.45
C GLY A 229 -16.70 21.25 19.48
N TRP A 230 -16.07 20.15 19.06
CA TRP A 230 -15.56 19.10 19.94
C TRP A 230 -14.05 19.15 20.16
N ALA A 231 -13.33 20.01 19.42
CA ALA A 231 -11.90 20.23 19.65
C ALA A 231 -11.71 21.07 20.92
N LYS A 232 -10.96 20.56 21.91
CA LYS A 232 -10.58 21.32 23.10
C LYS A 232 -9.67 22.49 22.71
N ASP A 233 -9.91 23.66 23.29
CA ASP A 233 -9.11 24.88 23.09
C ASP A 233 -8.53 25.31 24.43
N ALA A 234 -7.21 25.55 24.54
CA ALA A 234 -6.59 25.93 25.81
C ALA A 234 -7.00 27.34 26.34
N LYS A 235 -7.51 28.21 25.46
CA LYS A 235 -8.04 29.55 25.78
C LYS A 235 -9.57 29.57 25.86
N GLY A 236 -10.21 28.40 25.75
CA GLY A 236 -11.65 28.18 25.92
C GLY A 236 -11.93 26.84 26.60
N ASP A 237 -13.17 26.35 26.51
CA ASP A 237 -13.45 24.93 26.79
C ASP A 237 -13.31 24.12 25.49
N TYR A 238 -13.94 24.62 24.42
CA TYR A 238 -13.93 24.05 23.08
C TYR A 238 -13.84 25.14 22.02
N ALA A 239 -13.29 24.79 20.85
CA ALA A 239 -13.27 25.63 19.67
C ALA A 239 -14.72 25.96 19.22
N PRO A 240 -14.98 27.16 18.67
CA PRO A 240 -16.32 27.54 18.23
C PRO A 240 -16.78 26.69 17.04
N ILE A 241 -18.10 26.48 16.91
CA ILE A 241 -18.68 25.72 15.79
C ILE A 241 -18.45 26.47 14.48
N ALA A 242 -17.99 25.77 13.44
CA ALA A 242 -17.84 26.35 12.11
C ALA A 242 -19.17 26.30 11.36
N LYS A 243 -19.53 27.38 10.67
CA LYS A 243 -20.77 27.48 9.89
C LYS A 243 -20.76 26.53 8.70
N ALA A 244 -19.71 26.52 7.89
CA ALA A 244 -19.69 25.81 6.60
C ALA A 244 -18.29 25.29 6.19
N MET A 245 -17.63 24.55 7.08
CA MET A 245 -16.26 24.04 6.85
C MET A 245 -16.18 23.09 5.64
N PRO A 246 -15.45 23.37 4.55
CA PRO A 246 -15.32 22.43 3.44
C PRO A 246 -14.41 21.25 3.82
N ALA A 247 -14.68 20.07 3.24
CA ALA A 247 -13.73 18.96 3.28
C ALA A 247 -12.53 19.24 2.36
N LEU A 248 -11.32 19.00 2.86
CA LEU A 248 -10.12 19.13 2.06
C LEU A 248 -9.99 17.97 1.08
N LYS A 249 -9.63 18.30 -0.15
CA LYS A 249 -9.28 17.34 -1.21
C LYS A 249 -7.78 17.36 -1.45
N TYR A 250 -7.20 16.21 -1.80
CA TYR A 250 -5.78 16.15 -2.12
C TYR A 250 -5.53 16.78 -3.50
N ASP A 251 -4.51 17.63 -3.60
CA ASP A 251 -4.10 18.28 -4.83
C ASP A 251 -3.07 17.42 -5.58
N CYS A 252 -3.53 16.68 -6.60
CA CYS A 252 -2.68 15.90 -7.51
C CYS A 252 -2.10 16.73 -8.68
N THR A 253 -2.24 18.05 -8.71
CA THR A 253 -1.77 18.83 -9.87
C THR A 253 -0.23 18.84 -9.97
N THR A 254 0.28 18.67 -11.19
CA THR A 254 1.72 18.63 -11.49
C THR A 254 2.26 19.99 -12.01
N GLY A 255 3.55 20.27 -11.76
CA GLY A 255 4.27 21.46 -12.27
C GLY A 255 4.92 22.35 -11.20
N ALA A 256 5.90 23.17 -11.63
CA ALA A 256 6.80 23.98 -10.78
C ALA A 256 6.11 24.88 -9.74
N ASP A 257 4.89 25.34 -10.02
CA ASP A 257 4.15 26.24 -9.15
C ASP A 257 3.08 25.57 -8.27
N LYS A 258 2.99 24.25 -8.31
CA LYS A 258 1.95 23.48 -7.60
C LYS A 258 2.32 23.22 -6.14
N ILE A 259 1.28 22.99 -5.33
CA ILE A 259 1.40 22.82 -3.88
C ILE A 259 2.30 21.62 -3.55
N ALA A 260 2.16 20.50 -4.26
CA ALA A 260 2.95 19.29 -4.02
C ALA A 260 4.47 19.54 -4.18
N GLN A 261 4.90 20.20 -5.26
CA GLN A 261 6.31 20.50 -5.51
C GLN A 261 6.88 21.50 -4.49
N LYS A 262 6.13 22.56 -4.18
CA LYS A 262 6.50 23.51 -3.12
C LYS A 262 6.59 22.84 -1.76
N THR A 263 5.72 21.86 -1.49
CA THR A 263 5.77 21.08 -0.25
C THR A 263 6.99 20.18 -0.22
N LYS A 264 7.41 19.62 -1.37
CA LYS A 264 8.62 18.80 -1.47
C LYS A 264 9.89 19.59 -1.10
N GLU A 265 9.97 20.84 -1.53
CA GLU A 265 11.08 21.72 -1.17
C GLU A 265 11.20 21.91 0.36
N LEU A 266 10.07 21.96 1.09
CA LEU A 266 10.07 22.12 2.55
C LEU A 266 10.65 20.92 3.31
N VAL A 267 10.59 19.73 2.73
CA VAL A 267 11.15 18.51 3.33
C VAL A 267 12.51 18.15 2.77
N THR A 268 12.95 18.85 1.71
CA THR A 268 14.29 18.69 1.13
C THR A 268 15.34 19.07 2.17
N ASP A 269 16.39 18.26 2.27
CA ASP A 269 17.46 18.37 3.29
C ASP A 269 17.03 18.18 4.75
N CYS A 270 15.78 17.81 5.01
CA CYS A 270 15.26 17.48 6.34
C CYS A 270 15.49 18.56 7.41
N PRO A 271 14.92 19.76 7.22
CA PRO A 271 15.03 20.81 8.21
C PRO A 271 14.29 20.39 9.49
N ALA A 272 14.82 20.81 10.66
CA ALA A 272 14.21 20.50 11.96
C ALA A 272 12.76 21.00 12.08
N SER A 273 12.37 21.99 11.26
CA SER A 273 11.01 22.53 11.20
C SER A 273 9.98 21.60 10.55
N ALA A 274 10.40 20.62 9.75
CA ALA A 274 9.52 19.64 9.07
C ALA A 274 9.15 18.43 9.96
N ILE A 275 9.38 18.53 11.27
CA ILE A 275 9.04 17.53 12.28
C ILE A 275 8.24 18.24 13.37
N LYS A 276 6.96 18.54 13.12
CA LYS A 276 6.11 19.24 14.10
C LYS A 276 4.75 18.57 14.29
N SER A 277 4.33 18.46 15.55
CA SER A 277 2.96 18.09 15.93
C SER A 277 2.03 19.26 15.60
N TRP A 278 1.19 19.10 14.59
CA TRP A 278 0.29 20.13 14.05
C TRP A 278 -1.10 20.07 14.69
N ALA A 279 -1.57 18.86 15.04
CA ALA A 279 -2.91 18.64 15.56
C ALA A 279 -3.14 19.08 17.03
N GLU A 280 -2.07 19.24 17.82
CA GLU A 280 -2.17 19.51 19.27
C GLU A 280 -2.01 20.99 19.63
N GLN A 281 -1.81 21.87 18.65
CA GLN A 281 -1.55 23.30 18.93
C GLN A 281 -2.75 23.99 19.60
N VAL A 282 -3.98 23.64 19.22
CA VAL A 282 -5.19 24.26 19.78
C VAL A 282 -5.42 23.87 21.25
N SER A 283 -5.13 22.61 21.62
CA SER A 283 -5.30 22.12 22.98
C SER A 283 -4.18 22.54 23.94
N THR A 284 -3.07 23.06 23.42
CA THR A 284 -1.89 23.47 24.21
C THR A 284 -1.73 24.99 24.28
N VAL A 285 -1.98 25.70 23.17
CA VAL A 285 -1.79 27.15 23.04
C VAL A 285 -3.13 27.88 23.07
N GLY A 286 -4.13 27.34 22.38
CA GLY A 286 -5.46 27.91 22.24
C GLY A 286 -5.54 29.13 21.31
N VAL A 287 -6.67 29.26 20.62
CA VAL A 287 -6.99 30.41 19.77
C VAL A 287 -7.92 31.36 20.53
N GLY A 288 -8.95 30.81 21.16
CA GLY A 288 -9.99 31.56 21.87
C GLY A 288 -11.30 31.68 21.07
N LYS A 289 -12.37 32.15 21.73
CA LYS A 289 -13.75 32.10 21.20
C LYS A 289 -13.99 32.93 19.95
N ASP A 290 -13.19 33.98 19.73
CA ASP A 290 -13.32 34.85 18.55
C ASP A 290 -12.72 34.20 17.29
N ASN A 291 -11.94 33.12 17.44
CA ASN A 291 -11.35 32.34 16.35
C ASN A 291 -10.51 33.18 15.36
N ILE A 292 -9.84 34.23 15.83
CA ILE A 292 -9.07 35.14 14.98
C ILE A 292 -7.64 34.65 14.80
N PHE A 293 -7.18 34.58 13.55
CA PHE A 293 -5.80 34.30 13.23
C PHE A 293 -4.91 35.53 13.49
N LYS A 294 -3.72 35.29 14.03
CA LYS A 294 -2.71 36.32 14.27
C LYS A 294 -1.37 35.87 13.67
N ASP A 295 -0.70 36.76 12.97
CA ASP A 295 0.62 36.48 12.43
C ASP A 295 1.63 36.16 13.53
N GLY A 296 2.49 35.18 13.27
CA GLY A 296 3.44 34.67 14.26
C GLY A 296 2.82 33.86 15.39
N ALA A 297 1.50 33.56 15.33
CA ALA A 297 0.85 32.76 16.35
C ALA A 297 1.46 31.35 16.46
N PRO A 298 1.59 30.80 17.68
CA PRO A 298 2.11 29.44 17.86
C PRO A 298 1.13 28.36 17.35
N TYR A 299 -0.11 28.73 17.00
CA TYR A 299 -1.16 27.89 16.45
C TYR A 299 -1.29 27.99 14.92
N LYS A 300 -0.27 28.49 14.21
CA LYS A 300 -0.31 28.70 12.76
C LYS A 300 -0.63 27.41 11.97
N GLU A 301 -0.12 26.26 12.39
CA GLU A 301 -0.36 25.01 11.65
C GLU A 301 -1.81 24.53 11.83
N TYR A 302 -2.37 24.72 13.03
CA TYR A 302 -3.81 24.56 13.24
C TYR A 302 -4.59 25.52 12.33
N ALA A 303 -4.26 26.80 12.31
CA ALA A 303 -4.96 27.78 11.47
C ALA A 303 -4.87 27.45 9.97
N ASN A 304 -3.73 26.96 9.48
CA ASN A 304 -3.56 26.49 8.10
C ASN A 304 -4.51 25.32 7.78
N MET A 305 -4.56 24.30 8.64
CA MET A 305 -5.44 23.14 8.46
C MET A 305 -6.93 23.50 8.54
N LEU A 306 -7.30 24.42 9.44
CA LEU A 306 -8.70 24.76 9.75
C LEU A 306 -9.23 25.94 8.94
N ASN A 307 -8.42 26.55 8.09
CA ASN A 307 -8.85 27.65 7.23
C ASN A 307 -10.04 27.21 6.37
N ASP A 308 -11.21 27.81 6.55
CA ASP A 308 -12.41 27.43 5.79
C ASP A 308 -12.38 27.90 4.33
N LYS A 309 -11.48 28.82 3.99
CA LYS A 309 -11.18 29.23 2.61
C LYS A 309 -10.27 28.23 1.89
N ALA A 310 -9.64 27.28 2.60
CA ALA A 310 -8.83 26.23 2.00
C ALA A 310 -9.69 25.05 1.53
N GLU A 311 -9.49 24.63 0.29
CA GLU A 311 -10.25 23.55 -0.35
C GLU A 311 -9.37 22.36 -0.75
N THR A 312 -8.11 22.63 -1.07
CA THR A 312 -7.14 21.61 -1.46
C THR A 312 -5.85 21.73 -0.68
N PHE A 313 -5.15 20.59 -0.56
CA PHE A 313 -3.88 20.51 0.13
C PHE A 313 -3.02 19.41 -0.49
N ALA A 314 -1.70 19.50 -0.33
CA ALA A 314 -0.77 18.44 -0.67
C ALA A 314 0.23 18.27 0.47
N CYS A 315 0.76 17.06 0.62
CA CYS A 315 1.80 16.75 1.58
C CYS A 315 3.02 16.19 0.86
N ALA A 316 4.20 16.32 1.45
CA ALA A 316 5.40 15.68 0.96
C ALA A 316 6.13 15.00 2.11
N VAL A 317 6.84 13.91 1.78
CA VAL A 317 7.74 13.23 2.71
C VAL A 317 9.13 13.06 2.11
N ALA A 318 10.13 13.07 2.98
CA ALA A 318 11.52 12.80 2.61
C ALA A 318 12.20 11.97 3.70
N THR A 319 13.02 11.00 3.27
CA THR A 319 13.89 10.23 4.14
C THR A 319 15.20 11.01 4.38
N CYS A 320 15.53 11.24 5.64
CA CYS A 320 16.63 12.06 6.08
C CYS A 320 17.91 11.22 6.20
N ALA A 321 18.64 11.08 5.10
CA ALA A 321 19.82 10.20 5.02
C ALA A 321 20.85 10.43 6.15
N LYS A 322 21.03 11.68 6.61
CA LYS A 322 22.03 12.03 7.64
C LYS A 322 21.71 11.52 9.04
N ASN A 323 20.45 11.28 9.37
CA ASN A 323 20.04 10.90 10.73
C ASN A 323 19.00 9.77 10.78
N GLY A 324 18.62 9.20 9.63
CA GLY A 324 17.65 8.11 9.52
C GLY A 324 16.20 8.50 9.86
N LYS A 325 15.91 9.79 10.06
CA LYS A 325 14.54 10.27 10.36
C LYS A 325 13.74 10.46 9.06
N SER A 326 12.46 10.81 9.21
CA SER A 326 11.61 11.28 8.11
C SER A 326 11.17 12.71 8.38
N ALA A 327 11.16 13.53 7.33
CA ALA A 327 10.55 14.85 7.32
C ALA A 327 9.20 14.78 6.62
N ALA A 328 8.19 15.48 7.14
CA ALA A 328 6.86 15.56 6.55
C ALA A 328 6.34 16.99 6.61
N ALA A 329 5.78 17.49 5.51
CA ALA A 329 5.13 18.78 5.46
C ALA A 329 3.82 18.68 4.68
N CYS A 330 2.88 19.56 4.99
CA CYS A 330 1.65 19.74 4.22
C CYS A 330 1.45 21.22 3.95
N GLN A 331 0.99 21.56 2.75
CA GLN A 331 0.61 22.92 2.36
C GLN A 331 -0.81 22.93 1.81
N TYR A 332 -1.44 24.09 1.91
CA TYR A 332 -2.84 24.32 1.54
C TYR A 332 -2.90 25.41 0.46
N ASN A 333 -3.92 25.33 -0.39
CA ASN A 333 -4.10 26.28 -1.49
C ASN A 333 -4.34 27.73 -1.02
N VAL A 334 -4.81 27.90 0.21
CA VAL A 334 -5.07 29.21 0.81
C VAL A 334 -4.47 29.27 2.22
N GLN A 335 -3.68 30.30 2.47
CA GLN A 335 -3.13 30.60 3.80
C GLN A 335 -4.11 31.47 4.61
N PRO A 336 -4.15 31.34 5.94
CA PRO A 336 -4.96 32.21 6.79
C PRO A 336 -4.43 33.65 6.73
N VAL A 337 -5.34 34.62 6.83
CA VAL A 337 -5.04 36.05 6.74
C VAL A 337 -5.00 36.65 8.14
N ASN A 338 -3.99 37.46 8.45
CA ASN A 338 -3.88 38.11 9.76
C ASN A 338 -5.15 38.93 10.06
N ASP A 339 -5.63 38.84 11.30
CA ASP A 339 -6.85 39.49 11.79
C ASP A 339 -8.17 38.98 11.19
N ASP A 340 -8.13 38.02 10.25
CA ASP A 340 -9.33 37.31 9.80
C ASP A 340 -9.67 36.14 10.74
N PRO A 341 -10.95 35.73 10.81
CA PRO A 341 -11.31 34.47 11.43
C PRO A 341 -10.67 33.29 10.67
N ILE A 342 -10.21 32.27 11.40
CA ILE A 342 -9.71 31.00 10.81
C ILE A 342 -10.86 30.33 10.04
N TYR A 343 -12.07 30.38 10.58
CA TYR A 343 -13.29 29.96 9.90
C TYR A 343 -14.49 30.75 10.39
N GLU A 344 -15.51 30.89 9.54
CA GLU A 344 -16.76 31.54 9.88
C GLU A 344 -17.49 30.76 10.98
N ILE A 345 -17.77 31.42 12.11
CA ILE A 345 -18.46 30.83 13.25
C ILE A 345 -19.96 30.71 12.95
N GLY A 346 -20.54 29.55 13.28
CA GLY A 346 -21.97 29.27 13.10
C GLY A 346 -22.64 28.76 14.38
N LYS A 347 -23.97 28.90 14.45
CA LYS A 347 -24.78 28.29 15.54
C LYS A 347 -24.94 26.78 15.39
N GLN A 348 -24.82 26.28 14.16
CA GLN A 348 -24.87 24.87 13.82
C GLN A 348 -23.83 24.59 12.74
N PRO A 349 -23.20 23.41 12.75
CA PRO A 349 -22.30 23.01 11.68
C PRO A 349 -23.07 22.80 10.37
N CYS A 350 -22.36 22.73 9.26
CA CYS A 350 -22.90 22.29 7.96
C CYS A 350 -24.02 23.18 7.36
N LYS A 351 -23.95 24.49 7.52
CA LYS A 351 -24.73 25.46 6.72
C LYS A 351 -24.09 25.66 5.33
N CYS A 352 -23.93 24.55 4.60
CA CYS A 352 -23.27 24.50 3.30
C CYS A 352 -24.10 25.21 2.22
N ALA A 353 -23.42 25.95 1.34
CA ALA A 353 -24.05 26.51 0.15
C ALA A 353 -24.15 25.43 -0.95
N ALA A 354 -25.28 25.41 -1.66
CA ALA A 354 -25.44 24.52 -2.81
C ALA A 354 -24.35 24.80 -3.86
N PRO A 355 -23.80 23.77 -4.53
CA PRO A 355 -24.26 22.38 -4.58
C PRO A 355 -23.72 21.46 -3.47
N LEU A 356 -22.98 22.00 -2.48
CA LEU A 356 -22.38 21.18 -1.42
C LEU A 356 -23.43 20.71 -0.41
N THR A 357 -23.25 19.50 0.10
CA THR A 357 -24.07 18.90 1.15
C THR A 357 -23.25 18.65 2.40
N CYS A 358 -23.92 18.48 3.54
CA CYS A 358 -23.23 18.06 4.75
C CYS A 358 -22.80 16.60 4.61
N SER A 359 -21.55 16.30 4.94
CA SER A 359 -21.04 14.92 4.93
C SER A 359 -21.87 14.02 5.86
N LYS A 360 -21.92 12.72 5.55
CA LYS A 360 -22.69 11.73 6.34
C LYS A 360 -22.36 11.74 7.84
N LEU A 361 -21.11 12.04 8.19
CA LEU A 361 -20.62 12.13 9.58
C LEU A 361 -20.83 13.51 10.22
N GLY A 362 -21.43 14.47 9.50
CA GLY A 362 -21.57 15.85 9.95
C GLY A 362 -20.28 16.67 9.85
N GLY A 363 -20.41 17.98 10.11
CA GLY A 363 -19.30 18.90 10.31
C GLY A 363 -18.57 19.42 9.06
N LEU A 364 -18.68 18.75 7.91
CA LEU A 364 -17.98 19.14 6.68
C LEU A 364 -18.94 19.31 5.50
N CYS A 365 -18.70 20.32 4.68
CA CYS A 365 -19.32 20.52 3.38
C CYS A 365 -18.56 19.73 2.31
N VAL A 366 -19.27 18.82 1.63
CA VAL A 366 -18.71 17.91 0.62
C VAL A 366 -19.51 18.02 -0.67
N THR A 367 -18.89 17.64 -1.79
CA THR A 367 -19.63 17.39 -3.02
C THR A 367 -20.53 16.15 -2.80
N PRO A 368 -21.82 16.18 -3.24
CA PRO A 368 -22.77 15.08 -3.05
C PRO A 368 -22.28 13.71 -3.52
#